data_AF-A0A1Q3E4H6-F1
#
_entry.id   AF-A0A1Q3E4H6-F1
#
_cell.length_a   1.000
_cell.length_b   1.000
_cell.length_c   1.000
_cell.angle_alpha   90.00
_cell.angle_beta   90.00
_cell.angle_gamma   90.00
#
_symmetry.space_group_name_H-M   'P 1'
#
loop_
_entity.id
_entity.type
_entity.pdbx_description
1 polymer ?
#
loop_
_entity_poly.entity_id
_entity_poly.type
_entity_poly.pdbx_seq_one_letter_code
_entity_poly.pdbx_strand_id
1 'polypeptide(L)'
;MFSIRLASILVLVSAALATPLSAKRQPWDQDLINLYVRDANVSLNNYAGLQSMSGFDNFRGSGNFDGSQNAQVTVIEEQQTVCHTEQIEIIQQKLVVLQEIAKRIITEQICEVETQTIVLEQFSSGLTVFQKDISRTTTKQVGYDKNVAGLVGNLTNSDGSLSTSDLGFNGTSVGSNTVVPSGSNWNNTQGPEAVQKALSAAQAAANATSAS
;
A
#
# COMPACT_ATOMS: atom_id res chain seq x y z
N MET A 1 -38.73 32.42 -64.23
CA MET A 1 -38.48 32.72 -62.79
C MET A 1 -38.23 31.39 -62.07
N PHE A 2 -37.04 31.25 -61.46
CA PHE A 2 -36.57 30.23 -60.48
C PHE A 2 -36.79 28.73 -60.80
N SER A 3 -35.81 27.87 -61.15
CA SER A 3 -34.50 27.48 -60.58
C SER A 3 -34.56 26.69 -59.26
N ILE A 4 -33.76 25.61 -59.19
CA ILE A 4 -33.31 24.72 -58.06
C ILE A 4 -33.72 23.25 -58.33
N ARG A 5 -32.89 22.38 -58.93
CA ARG A 5 -31.59 21.74 -58.57
C ARG A 5 -31.72 20.45 -57.73
N LEU A 6 -31.12 19.38 -58.28
CA LEU A 6 -30.80 18.09 -57.67
C LEU A 6 -30.06 18.22 -56.34
N ALA A 7 -30.28 17.26 -55.43
CA ALA A 7 -29.20 16.61 -54.68
C ALA A 7 -29.69 15.31 -54.03
N SER A 8 -29.32 14.17 -54.60
CA SER A 8 -29.33 12.86 -53.95
C SER A 8 -28.29 12.86 -52.84
N ILE A 9 -28.70 12.68 -51.58
CA ILE A 9 -27.78 12.51 -50.46
C ILE A 9 -27.42 11.03 -50.36
N LEU A 10 -26.23 10.67 -50.84
CA LEU A 10 -25.56 9.41 -50.49
C LEU A 10 -25.06 9.52 -49.05
N VAL A 11 -25.61 8.71 -48.15
CA VAL A 11 -25.04 8.52 -46.81
C VAL A 11 -24.02 7.38 -46.89
N LEU A 12 -22.74 7.73 -46.95
CA LEU A 12 -21.63 6.81 -46.72
C LEU A 12 -21.51 6.57 -45.21
N VAL A 13 -21.99 5.43 -44.73
CA VAL A 13 -21.71 4.95 -43.36
C VAL A 13 -20.35 4.28 -43.38
N SER A 14 -19.31 5.01 -42.98
CA SER A 14 -17.98 4.45 -42.72
C SER A 14 -18.00 3.71 -41.38
N ALA A 15 -18.18 2.39 -41.42
CA ALA A 15 -17.92 1.53 -40.26
C ALA A 15 -16.41 1.40 -40.06
N ALA A 16 -15.84 2.25 -39.20
CA ALA A 16 -14.49 2.05 -38.68
C ALA A 16 -14.53 0.91 -37.66
N LEU A 17 -14.10 -0.28 -38.08
CA LEU A 17 -13.78 -1.39 -37.17
C LEU A 17 -12.55 -1.00 -36.35
N ALA A 18 -12.77 -0.40 -35.18
CA ALA A 18 -11.73 -0.26 -34.17
C ALA A 18 -11.42 -1.64 -33.59
N THR A 19 -10.28 -2.21 -33.96
CA THR A 19 -9.73 -3.38 -33.26
C THR A 19 -9.30 -2.92 -31.85
N PRO A 20 -9.69 -3.63 -30.78
CA PRO A 20 -9.08 -3.37 -29.48
C PRO A 20 -7.60 -3.75 -29.57
N LEU A 21 -6.72 -2.80 -29.24
CA LEU A 21 -5.31 -3.04 -28.96
C LEU A 21 -5.21 -3.93 -27.71
N SER A 22 -5.39 -5.23 -27.86
CA SER A 22 -5.00 -6.21 -26.87
C SER A 22 -3.48 -6.36 -26.96
N ALA A 23 -2.75 -5.45 -26.31
CA ALA A 23 -1.32 -5.57 -26.11
C ALA A 23 -1.06 -6.87 -25.34
N LYS A 24 -0.55 -7.89 -26.04
CA LYS A 24 -0.08 -9.14 -25.45
C LYS A 24 1.04 -8.78 -24.47
N ARG A 25 0.80 -8.85 -23.15
CA ARG A 25 1.87 -8.76 -22.15
C ARG A 25 2.86 -9.90 -22.44
N GLN A 26 4.11 -9.57 -22.73
CA GLN A 26 5.17 -10.57 -22.76
C GLN A 26 5.37 -11.10 -21.34
N PRO A 27 5.49 -12.43 -21.15
CA PRO A 27 5.88 -12.97 -19.86
C PRO A 27 7.34 -12.57 -19.61
N TRP A 28 7.56 -11.79 -18.55
CA TRP A 28 8.92 -11.53 -18.08
C TRP A 28 9.47 -12.83 -17.52
N ASP A 29 10.71 -13.16 -17.87
CA ASP A 29 11.39 -14.37 -17.40
C ASP A 29 11.58 -14.28 -15.88
N GLN A 30 10.74 -15.02 -15.14
CA GLN A 30 10.65 -14.98 -13.68
C GLN A 30 11.99 -15.35 -13.00
N ASP A 31 12.82 -16.14 -13.67
CA ASP A 31 14.10 -16.62 -13.13
C ASP A 31 15.19 -15.55 -13.13
N LEU A 32 15.16 -14.59 -14.06
CA LEU A 32 16.09 -13.47 -14.10
C LEU A 32 15.77 -12.41 -13.03
N ILE A 33 14.50 -12.24 -12.68
CA ILE A 33 14.05 -11.33 -11.60
C ILE A 33 14.50 -11.86 -10.23
N ASN A 34 14.38 -13.18 -10.01
CA ASN A 34 14.72 -13.79 -8.72
C ASN A 34 16.24 -13.81 -8.41
N LEU A 35 17.11 -13.76 -9.43
CA LEU A 35 18.56 -13.71 -9.26
C LEU A 35 19.09 -12.29 -8.98
N TYR A 36 18.42 -11.24 -9.47
CA TYR A 36 18.80 -9.84 -9.22
C TYR A 36 18.35 -9.33 -7.83
N VAL A 37 17.28 -9.90 -7.29
CA VAL A 37 16.58 -9.41 -6.08
C VAL A 37 17.22 -9.87 -4.76
N ARG A 38 18.10 -10.88 -4.74
CA ARG A 38 18.55 -11.51 -3.49
C ARG A 38 19.64 -10.76 -2.71
N ASP A 39 20.36 -9.80 -3.31
CA ASP A 39 21.53 -9.19 -2.65
C ASP A 39 21.79 -7.71 -3.03
N ALA A 40 20.92 -7.10 -3.83
CA ALA A 40 21.10 -5.72 -4.26
C ALA A 40 20.30 -4.78 -3.36
N ASN A 41 20.99 -3.80 -2.78
CA ASN A 41 20.35 -2.56 -2.34
C ASN A 41 19.75 -1.88 -3.60
N VAL A 42 18.54 -2.28 -3.99
CA VAL A 42 17.84 -1.77 -5.18
C VAL A 42 17.31 -0.38 -4.86
N SER A 43 17.92 0.61 -5.48
CA SER A 43 17.45 2.00 -5.49
C SER A 43 16.31 2.14 -6.50
N LEU A 44 15.23 2.81 -6.11
CA LEU A 44 14.12 3.16 -7.00
C LEU A 44 14.11 4.66 -7.33
N ASN A 45 15.11 5.39 -6.86
CA ASN A 45 15.32 6.79 -7.23
C ASN A 45 15.48 6.94 -8.75
N ASN A 46 14.62 7.75 -9.37
CA ASN A 46 14.52 7.93 -10.82
C ASN A 46 14.28 6.62 -11.60
N TYR A 47 13.52 5.69 -11.02
CA TYR A 47 13.17 4.41 -11.68
C TYR A 47 12.72 4.62 -13.13
N ALA A 48 13.32 3.87 -14.06
CA ALA A 48 13.08 3.96 -15.51
C ALA A 48 13.23 5.37 -16.12
N GLY A 49 13.96 6.29 -15.46
CA GLY A 49 14.10 7.68 -15.89
C GLY A 49 12.88 8.57 -15.57
N LEU A 50 11.90 8.06 -14.82
CA LEU A 50 10.71 8.80 -14.43
C LEU A 50 11.07 9.90 -13.43
N GLN A 51 10.71 11.14 -13.76
CA GLN A 51 10.95 12.30 -12.89
C GLN A 51 10.11 12.25 -11.61
N SER A 52 8.91 11.66 -11.64
CA SER A 52 8.06 11.45 -10.46
C SER A 52 8.68 10.53 -9.41
N MET A 53 9.72 9.76 -9.78
CA MET A 53 10.49 8.90 -8.89
C MET A 53 11.75 9.58 -8.34
N SER A 54 11.98 10.86 -8.65
CA SER A 54 13.12 11.59 -8.11
C SER A 54 13.00 11.76 -6.60
N GLY A 55 14.03 11.38 -5.88
CA GLY A 55 14.07 11.39 -4.42
C GLY A 55 13.27 10.28 -3.75
N PHE A 56 12.79 9.25 -4.49
CA PHE A 56 11.98 8.18 -3.91
C PHE A 56 12.65 7.53 -2.68
N ASP A 57 13.94 7.20 -2.79
CA ASP A 57 14.69 6.57 -1.70
C ASP A 57 14.96 7.53 -0.53
N ASN A 58 14.71 8.84 -0.65
CA ASN A 58 14.88 9.77 0.47
C ASN A 58 13.90 9.45 1.60
N PHE A 59 12.74 8.86 1.31
CA PHE A 59 11.72 8.61 2.33
C PHE A 59 12.11 7.49 3.30
N ARG A 60 12.70 6.38 2.85
CA ARG A 60 13.09 5.27 3.76
C ARG A 60 14.56 4.87 3.69
N GLY A 61 15.33 5.45 2.77
CA GLY A 61 16.66 5.00 2.40
C GLY A 61 16.61 3.88 1.35
N SER A 62 17.70 3.73 0.60
CA SER A 62 17.87 2.60 -0.30
C SER A 62 18.04 1.30 0.50
N GLY A 63 17.34 0.23 0.09
CA GLY A 63 17.44 -1.09 0.72
C GLY A 63 16.54 -1.28 1.94
N ASN A 64 15.76 -0.26 2.31
CA ASN A 64 14.77 -0.30 3.39
C ASN A 64 13.35 -0.05 2.86
N PHE A 65 13.04 -0.68 1.73
CA PHE A 65 11.80 -0.49 1.00
C PHE A 65 10.57 -0.69 1.90
N ASP A 66 10.54 -1.76 2.69
CA ASP A 66 9.45 -2.12 3.59
C ASP A 66 9.48 -1.41 4.96
N GLY A 67 10.54 -0.63 5.25
CA GLY A 67 10.74 0.04 6.53
C GLY A 67 11.18 -0.89 7.67
N SER A 68 11.49 -2.16 7.39
CA SER A 68 11.88 -3.14 8.41
C SER A 68 13.14 -2.75 9.18
N GLN A 69 14.04 -1.96 8.57
CA GLN A 69 15.28 -1.51 9.21
C GLN A 69 15.11 -0.27 10.10
N ASN A 70 13.93 0.36 10.11
CA ASN A 70 13.68 1.51 10.97
C ASN A 70 13.83 1.12 12.45
N ALA A 71 14.49 1.99 13.22
CA ALA A 71 14.57 1.85 14.67
C ALA A 71 13.17 1.99 15.29
N GLN A 72 12.92 1.21 16.34
CA GLN A 72 11.71 1.30 17.15
C GLN A 72 12.09 1.83 18.54
N VAL A 73 11.47 2.95 18.93
CA VAL A 73 11.61 3.54 20.25
C VAL A 73 10.25 3.52 20.92
N THR A 74 10.10 2.68 21.95
CA THR A 74 8.87 2.58 22.72
C THR A 74 8.77 3.74 23.70
N VAL A 75 7.66 4.48 23.64
CA VAL A 75 7.37 5.56 24.58
C VAL A 75 6.52 5.06 25.74
N ILE A 76 6.83 5.51 26.95
CA ILE A 76 6.00 5.26 28.14
C ILE A 76 4.98 6.39 28.23
N GLU A 77 3.70 6.06 28.16
CA GLU A 77 2.62 7.04 28.26
C GLU A 77 2.14 7.19 29.71
N GLU A 78 1.71 8.40 30.08
CA GLU A 78 1.14 8.66 31.42
C GLU A 78 -0.12 7.83 31.68
N GLN A 79 -0.91 7.60 30.62
CA GLN A 79 -2.02 6.65 30.62
C GLN A 79 -1.65 5.47 29.72
N GLN A 80 -1.59 4.28 30.30
CA GLN A 80 -1.24 3.07 29.58
C GLN A 80 -2.32 2.74 28.54
N THR A 81 -1.91 2.65 27.27
CA THR A 81 -2.77 2.13 26.21
C THR A 81 -2.95 0.61 26.38
N VAL A 82 -4.21 0.16 26.43
CA VAL A 82 -4.59 -1.26 26.59
C VAL A 82 -5.49 -1.65 25.42
N CYS A 83 -5.36 -2.87 24.89
CA CYS A 83 -6.31 -3.36 23.90
C CYS A 83 -7.68 -3.62 24.53
N HIS A 84 -8.74 -3.25 23.82
CA HIS A 84 -10.12 -3.53 24.20
C HIS A 84 -10.76 -4.51 23.23
N THR A 85 -11.70 -5.32 23.72
CA THR A 85 -12.50 -6.18 22.86
C THR A 85 -13.53 -5.35 22.13
N GLU A 86 -13.51 -5.42 20.80
CA GLU A 86 -14.47 -4.76 19.91
C GLU A 86 -15.13 -5.80 19.00
N GLN A 87 -16.27 -5.45 18.41
CA GLN A 87 -16.86 -6.30 17.38
C GLN A 87 -15.93 -6.34 16.16
N ILE A 88 -15.61 -7.55 15.69
CA ILE A 88 -14.67 -7.74 14.56
C ILE A 88 -15.14 -7.01 13.30
N GLU A 89 -16.46 -6.95 13.07
CA GLU A 89 -17.02 -6.21 11.93
C GLU A 89 -16.68 -4.70 11.99
N ILE A 90 -16.69 -4.08 13.17
CA ILE A 90 -16.33 -2.67 13.34
C ILE A 90 -14.84 -2.47 13.00
N ILE A 91 -13.98 -3.40 13.40
CA ILE A 91 -12.55 -3.35 13.05
C ILE A 91 -12.36 -3.52 11.54
N GLN A 92 -13.06 -4.46 10.92
CA GLN A 92 -13.01 -4.67 9.47
C GLN A 92 -13.47 -3.44 8.69
N GLN A 93 -14.57 -2.80 9.09
CA GLN A 93 -15.05 -1.56 8.48
C GLN A 93 -13.98 -0.45 8.52
N LYS A 94 -13.34 -0.23 9.68
CA LYS A 94 -12.27 0.76 9.83
C LYS A 94 -11.08 0.47 8.91
N LEU A 95 -10.66 -0.79 8.83
CA LEU A 95 -9.55 -1.20 7.97
C LEU A 95 -9.88 -1.06 6.47
N VAL A 96 -11.13 -1.36 6.07
CA VAL A 96 -11.59 -1.16 4.69
C VAL A 96 -11.59 0.33 4.33
N VAL A 97 -11.97 1.23 5.24
CA VAL A 97 -11.85 2.67 5.01
C VAL A 97 -10.41 3.08 4.74
N LEU A 98 -9.45 2.60 5.56
CA LEU A 98 -8.02 2.89 5.33
C LEU A 98 -7.53 2.34 3.99
N GLN A 99 -8.02 1.16 3.57
CA GLN A 99 -7.71 0.58 2.27
C GLN A 99 -8.24 1.45 1.11
N GLU A 100 -9.47 1.94 1.19
CA GLU A 100 -10.03 2.83 0.16
C GLU A 100 -9.34 4.20 0.13
N ILE A 101 -8.94 4.74 1.30
CA ILE A 101 -8.13 5.96 1.35
C ILE A 101 -6.76 5.75 0.69
N ALA A 102 -6.10 4.60 0.92
CA ALA A 102 -4.84 4.28 0.24
C ALA A 102 -5.02 4.19 -1.29
N LYS A 103 -6.06 3.51 -1.77
CA LYS A 103 -6.41 3.47 -3.21
C LYS A 103 -6.63 4.87 -3.76
N ARG A 104 -7.39 5.70 -3.04
CA ARG A 104 -7.69 7.08 -3.43
C ARG A 104 -6.42 7.92 -3.55
N ILE A 105 -5.54 7.88 -2.56
CA ILE A 105 -4.24 8.58 -2.58
C ILE A 105 -3.43 8.17 -3.81
N ILE A 106 -3.25 6.86 -4.02
CA ILE A 106 -2.42 6.34 -5.12
C ILE A 106 -3.02 6.70 -6.48
N THR A 107 -4.34 6.57 -6.65
CA THR A 107 -4.99 6.76 -7.96
C THR A 107 -5.27 8.21 -8.32
N GLU A 108 -5.49 9.09 -7.33
CA GLU A 108 -5.72 10.52 -7.58
C GLU A 108 -4.42 11.34 -7.63
N GLN A 109 -3.35 10.92 -6.93
CA GLN A 109 -2.12 11.74 -6.80
C GLN A 109 -0.93 11.25 -7.63
N ILE A 110 -1.00 10.05 -8.22
CA ILE A 110 0.08 9.50 -9.05
C ILE A 110 -0.47 9.19 -10.43
N CYS A 111 0.13 9.75 -11.48
CA CYS A 111 -0.32 9.56 -12.86
C CYS A 111 0.28 8.29 -13.50
N GLU A 112 1.55 7.99 -13.17
CA GLU A 112 2.27 6.87 -13.77
C GLU A 112 1.94 5.55 -13.08
N VAL A 113 1.48 4.55 -13.85
CA VAL A 113 1.07 3.24 -13.33
C VAL A 113 2.24 2.46 -12.73
N GLU A 114 3.46 2.68 -13.21
CA GLU A 114 4.69 2.13 -12.66
C GLU A 114 4.92 2.67 -11.25
N THR A 115 4.79 3.98 -11.06
CA THR A 115 4.94 4.63 -9.75
C THR A 115 3.81 4.22 -8.80
N GLN A 116 2.56 4.11 -9.28
CA GLN A 116 1.45 3.58 -8.49
C GLN A 116 1.75 2.15 -8.00
N THR A 117 2.28 1.30 -8.89
CA THR A 117 2.63 -0.09 -8.57
C THR A 117 3.72 -0.16 -7.49
N ILE A 118 4.78 0.65 -7.64
CA ILE A 118 5.87 0.69 -6.68
C ILE A 118 5.40 1.20 -5.30
N VAL A 119 4.61 2.27 -5.26
CA VAL A 119 4.08 2.83 -3.99
C VAL A 119 3.11 1.86 -3.33
N LEU A 120 2.26 1.17 -4.10
CA LEU A 120 1.36 0.14 -3.58
C LEU A 120 2.15 -1.03 -2.97
N GLU A 121 3.21 -1.49 -3.64
CA GLU A 121 4.07 -2.55 -3.12
C GLU A 121 4.83 -2.10 -1.86
N GLN A 122 5.26 -0.84 -1.79
CA GLN A 122 5.87 -0.27 -0.59
C GLN A 122 4.89 -0.24 0.60
N PHE A 123 3.63 0.09 0.36
CA PHE A 123 2.57 0.05 1.37
C PHE A 123 2.29 -1.38 1.83
N SER A 124 2.08 -2.31 0.88
CA SER A 124 1.79 -3.72 1.14
C SER A 124 2.92 -4.43 1.90
N SER A 125 4.17 -4.19 1.51
CA SER A 125 5.34 -4.76 2.20
C SER A 125 5.47 -4.26 3.64
N GLY A 126 5.12 -3.00 3.92
CA GLY A 126 5.02 -2.47 5.29
C GLY A 126 3.99 -3.23 6.15
N LEU A 127 2.83 -3.56 5.59
CA LEU A 127 1.84 -4.41 6.28
C LEU A 127 2.36 -5.84 6.51
N THR A 128 3.15 -6.36 5.57
CA THR A 128 3.82 -7.66 5.72
C THR A 128 4.84 -7.65 6.86
N VAL A 129 5.59 -6.56 7.04
CA VAL A 129 6.46 -6.38 8.22
C VAL A 129 5.64 -6.38 9.51
N PHE A 130 4.54 -5.63 9.55
CA PHE A 130 3.67 -5.61 10.72
C PHE A 130 3.06 -6.99 11.05
N GLN A 131 2.72 -7.79 10.03
CA GLN A 131 2.32 -9.18 10.23
C GLN A 131 3.42 -10.00 10.93
N LYS A 132 4.69 -9.81 10.53
CA LYS A 132 5.84 -10.46 11.19
C LYS A 132 6.02 -9.98 12.64
N ASP A 133 5.71 -8.73 12.92
CA ASP A 133 5.71 -8.20 14.29
C ASP A 133 4.61 -8.88 15.12
N ILE A 134 3.39 -9.03 14.58
CA ILE A 134 2.28 -9.76 15.22
C ILE A 134 2.67 -11.21 15.54
N SER A 135 3.34 -11.89 14.62
CA SER A 135 3.85 -13.25 14.83
C SER A 135 5.09 -13.33 15.72
N ARG A 136 5.61 -12.19 16.21
CA ARG A 136 6.83 -12.08 17.04
C ARG A 136 8.05 -12.73 16.37
N THR A 137 8.13 -12.64 15.05
CA THR A 137 9.26 -13.16 14.25
C THR A 137 10.28 -12.08 13.89
N THR A 138 10.04 -10.84 14.32
CA THR A 138 11.01 -9.74 14.27
C THR A 138 11.53 -9.44 15.68
N THR A 139 12.51 -8.55 15.78
CA THR A 139 12.98 -7.99 17.06
C THR A 139 12.10 -6.83 17.56
N LYS A 140 11.09 -6.41 16.79
CA LYS A 140 10.22 -5.28 17.11
C LYS A 140 9.03 -5.73 17.97
N GLN A 141 8.52 -4.79 18.76
CA GLN A 141 7.27 -4.94 19.51
C GLN A 141 6.07 -4.60 18.61
N VAL A 142 4.93 -5.26 18.87
CA VAL A 142 3.66 -4.98 18.19
C VAL A 142 3.10 -3.66 18.70
N GLY A 143 3.20 -2.63 17.87
CA GLY A 143 2.76 -1.29 18.21
C GLY A 143 2.61 -0.42 16.97
N TYR A 144 2.38 0.87 17.18
CA TYR A 144 2.29 1.86 16.12
C TYR A 144 2.97 3.16 16.56
N ASP A 145 3.48 3.92 15.60
CA ASP A 145 4.01 5.26 15.87
C ASP A 145 2.84 6.24 16.09
N LYS A 146 2.71 6.77 17.30
CA LYS A 146 1.54 7.62 17.65
C LYS A 146 1.53 8.95 16.92
N ASN A 147 2.70 9.51 16.60
CA ASN A 147 2.79 10.79 15.92
C ASN A 147 2.36 10.63 14.47
N VAL A 148 2.81 9.55 13.81
CA VAL A 148 2.41 9.25 12.43
C VAL A 148 0.95 8.84 12.35
N ALA A 149 0.48 7.97 13.24
CA ALA A 149 -0.93 7.55 13.28
C ALA A 149 -1.88 8.72 13.56
N GLY A 150 -1.45 9.70 14.36
CA GLY A 150 -2.22 10.91 14.67
C GLY A 150 -2.49 11.82 13.46
N LEU A 151 -1.74 11.67 12.37
CA LEU A 151 -1.88 12.49 11.15
C LEU A 151 -3.01 12.03 10.23
N VAL A 152 -3.77 10.99 10.58
CA VAL A 152 -4.87 10.48 9.74
C VAL A 152 -5.89 11.57 9.37
N GLY A 153 -6.15 12.53 10.26
CA GLY A 153 -7.04 13.66 10.01
C GLY A 153 -6.50 14.68 9.00
N ASN A 154 -5.19 14.66 8.72
CA ASN A 154 -4.53 15.56 7.78
C ASN A 154 -4.51 15.02 6.34
N LEU A 155 -4.99 13.80 6.11
CA LEU A 155 -5.02 13.18 4.77
C LEU A 155 -6.06 13.84 3.84
N THR A 156 -7.07 14.49 4.40
CA THR A 156 -8.15 15.14 3.65
C THR A 156 -8.39 16.55 4.12
N ASN A 157 -8.75 17.43 3.20
CA ASN A 157 -9.23 18.78 3.50
C ASN A 157 -10.67 18.72 4.05
N SER A 158 -11.14 19.85 4.59
CA SER A 158 -12.51 19.98 5.12
C SER A 158 -13.62 19.77 4.09
N ASP A 159 -13.31 19.88 2.80
CA ASP A 159 -14.24 19.62 1.70
C ASP A 159 -14.25 18.13 1.25
N GLY A 160 -13.44 17.28 1.91
CA GLY A 160 -13.31 15.87 1.59
C GLY A 160 -12.36 15.56 0.42
N SER A 161 -11.73 16.56 -0.20
CA SER A 161 -10.64 16.35 -1.15
C SER A 161 -9.38 15.85 -0.44
N LEU A 162 -8.48 15.18 -1.16
CA LEU A 162 -7.18 14.80 -0.60
C LEU A 162 -6.33 16.05 -0.32
N SER A 163 -5.65 16.04 0.82
CA SER A 163 -4.62 17.03 1.12
C SER A 163 -3.40 16.81 0.23
N THR A 164 -2.80 17.90 -0.26
CA THR A 164 -1.49 17.90 -0.95
C THR A 164 -0.37 18.41 -0.05
N SER A 165 -0.65 18.57 1.25
CA SER A 165 0.32 19.10 2.21
C SER A 165 1.36 18.04 2.55
N ASP A 166 2.61 18.45 2.65
CA ASP A 166 3.64 17.64 3.29
C ASP A 166 3.27 17.44 4.77
N LEU A 167 3.24 16.18 5.21
CA LEU A 167 2.94 15.80 6.58
C LEU A 167 4.13 15.99 7.54
N GLY A 168 5.28 16.42 7.02
CA GLY A 168 6.42 16.90 7.80
C GLY A 168 7.27 15.80 8.43
N PHE A 169 7.23 14.57 7.90
CA PHE A 169 8.03 13.46 8.40
C PHE A 169 8.69 12.66 7.28
N ASN A 170 9.82 12.04 7.63
CA ASN A 170 10.53 11.11 6.79
C ASN A 170 10.17 9.67 7.18
N GLY A 171 10.06 8.76 6.23
CA GLY A 171 9.75 7.35 6.48
C GLY A 171 10.75 6.65 7.40
N THR A 172 12.02 7.08 7.45
CA THR A 172 13.03 6.57 8.41
C THR A 172 12.70 6.89 9.87
N SER A 173 11.89 7.93 10.12
CA SER A 173 11.47 8.34 11.46
C SER A 173 10.30 7.53 12.01
N VAL A 174 9.62 6.74 11.17
CA VAL A 174 8.48 5.91 11.57
C VAL A 174 8.96 4.83 12.55
N GLY A 175 8.40 4.84 13.76
CA GLY A 175 8.77 3.96 14.87
C GLY A 175 9.46 4.69 16.02
N SER A 176 9.83 5.96 15.84
CA SER A 176 10.48 6.80 16.86
C SER A 176 9.58 7.16 18.04
N ASN A 177 8.26 7.04 17.89
CA ASN A 177 7.28 7.31 18.94
C ASN A 177 6.29 6.15 19.09
N THR A 178 6.81 4.93 19.25
CA THR A 178 5.99 3.72 19.25
C THR A 178 5.23 3.56 20.56
N VAL A 179 3.91 3.48 20.47
CA VAL A 179 3.04 2.99 21.55
C VAL A 179 2.84 1.50 21.37
N VAL A 180 3.01 0.75 22.45
CA VAL A 180 2.82 -0.71 22.49
C VAL A 180 1.63 -1.01 23.38
N PRO A 181 0.44 -1.26 22.81
CA PRO A 181 -0.73 -1.60 23.59
C PRO A 181 -0.49 -2.86 24.42
N SER A 182 -0.88 -2.78 25.69
CA SER A 182 -0.83 -3.90 26.63
C SER A 182 -2.15 -4.69 26.62
N GLY A 183 -2.22 -5.79 27.37
CA GLY A 183 -3.45 -6.59 27.52
C GLY A 183 -3.66 -7.68 26.47
N SER A 184 -2.69 -7.88 25.56
CA SER A 184 -2.77 -8.94 24.55
C SER A 184 -2.85 -10.35 25.18
N ASN A 185 -3.48 -11.29 24.49
CA ASN A 185 -3.52 -12.71 24.87
C ASN A 185 -2.24 -13.48 24.49
N TRP A 186 -1.15 -12.79 24.14
CA TRP A 186 0.09 -13.44 23.76
C TRP A 186 0.69 -14.24 24.93
N ASN A 187 1.04 -15.49 24.65
CA ASN A 187 1.73 -16.38 25.57
C ASN A 187 3.02 -16.89 24.90
N ASN A 188 4.17 -16.77 25.55
CA ASN A 188 5.46 -17.20 24.98
C ASN A 188 5.55 -18.71 24.71
N THR A 189 4.71 -19.55 25.32
CA THR A 189 4.72 -21.01 25.11
C THR A 189 3.83 -21.43 23.94
N GLN A 190 2.57 -20.97 23.92
CA GLN A 190 1.56 -21.42 22.95
C GLN A 190 1.28 -20.40 21.84
N GLY A 191 1.64 -19.13 22.05
CA GLY A 191 1.40 -18.01 21.16
C GLY A 191 2.01 -18.20 19.76
N PRO A 192 3.29 -18.61 19.63
CA PRO A 192 3.89 -18.82 18.31
C PRO A 192 3.11 -19.82 17.44
N GLU A 193 2.74 -20.97 17.99
CA GLU A 193 1.98 -21.99 17.26
C GLU A 193 0.55 -21.51 16.97
N ALA A 194 -0.11 -20.87 17.93
CA ALA A 194 -1.47 -20.37 17.76
C ALA A 194 -1.56 -19.29 16.66
N VAL A 195 -0.62 -18.35 16.64
CA VAL A 195 -0.57 -17.30 15.60
C VAL A 195 -0.21 -17.88 14.25
N GLN A 196 0.71 -18.85 14.18
CA GLN A 196 1.03 -19.52 12.92
C GLN A 196 -0.18 -20.25 12.33
N LYS A 197 -0.95 -20.96 13.16
CA LYS A 197 -2.20 -21.61 12.74
C LYS A 197 -3.22 -20.61 12.23
N ALA A 198 -3.40 -19.49 12.92
CA ALA A 198 -4.30 -18.42 12.50
C ALA A 198 -3.88 -17.80 11.16
N LEU A 199 -2.58 -17.54 10.98
CA LEU A 199 -2.03 -17.02 9.73
C LEU A 199 -2.26 -17.98 8.56
N SER A 200 -1.97 -19.27 8.74
CA SER A 200 -2.18 -20.28 7.70
C SER A 200 -3.66 -20.40 7.31
N ALA A 201 -4.58 -20.34 8.27
CA ALA A 201 -6.02 -20.34 7.99
C ALA A 201 -6.45 -19.09 7.19
N ALA A 202 -5.95 -17.91 7.56
CA ALA A 202 -6.24 -16.67 6.84
C ALA A 202 -5.71 -16.69 5.40
N GLN A 203 -4.48 -17.17 5.20
CA GLN A 203 -3.87 -17.31 3.87
C GLN A 203 -4.63 -18.32 3.01
N ALA A 204 -5.08 -19.44 3.58
CA ALA A 204 -5.90 -20.41 2.87
C ALA A 204 -7.22 -19.78 2.38
N ALA A 205 -7.89 -18.99 3.23
CA ALA A 205 -9.12 -18.28 2.87
C ALA A 205 -8.89 -17.24 1.75
N ALA A 206 -7.80 -16.46 1.84
CA ALA A 206 -7.44 -15.49 0.81
C ALA A 206 -7.17 -16.18 -0.54
N ASN A 207 -6.39 -17.27 -0.54
CA ASN A 207 -6.04 -18.01 -1.76
C ASN A 207 -7.24 -18.72 -2.39
N ALA A 208 -8.17 -19.23 -1.58
CA ALA A 208 -9.39 -19.87 -2.08
C ALA A 208 -10.26 -18.92 -2.90
N THR A 209 -10.24 -17.62 -2.56
CA THR A 209 -11.02 -16.58 -3.25
C THR A 209 -10.34 -16.13 -4.55
N SER A 210 -9.01 -16.09 -4.58
CA SER A 210 -8.25 -15.73 -5.78
C SER A 210 -8.26 -16.80 -6.88
N ALA A 211 -8.72 -18.01 -6.56
CA ALA A 211 -8.80 -19.15 -7.49
C ALA A 211 -10.21 -19.38 -8.07
N SER A 212 -11.22 -18.63 -7.59
CA SER A 212 -12.61 -18.65 -8.07
C SER A 212 -12.89 -17.46 -8.98
#